data_AF-A0A414A7T0-F1
#
_entry.id   AF-A0A414A7T0-F1
#
_cell.length_a   1.000
_cell.length_b   1.000
_cell.length_c   1.000
_cell.angle_alpha   90.00
_cell.angle_beta   90.00
_cell.angle_gamma   90.00
#
_symmetry.space_group_name_H-M   'P 1'
#
loop_
_entity.id
_entity.type
_entity.pdbx_description
1 polymer ?
#
loop_
_entity_poly.entity_id
_entity_poly.type
_entity_poly.pdbx_seq_one_letter_code
_entity_poly.pdbx_strand_id
1 'polypeptide(L)'
;MNKQEFAVIAVGIKSAYPASKILEDEASMNFWYRMLADLNGKVVENAVMEHISTSVYPPNIAEIRNLCMERCKPPVLSFDEAWGVVQRAMSEYGWYHPQEAFALMDDLTVSVVKNLGWSRLCQSENPTADRANFREAYEAKAKEAVNSNMLPDFISNEKLMLQQQYVPRIEAREAPAIEQTADPKPAELTPQQREERARQFEAVRRRLMGGGTNE
;
A
#
# COMPACT_ATOMS: atom_id res chain seq x y z
N MET A 1 23.73 -5.51 -17.06
CA MET A 1 24.42 -6.38 -18.03
C MET A 1 25.28 -5.54 -18.96
N ASN A 2 26.26 -6.14 -19.63
CA ASN A 2 27.06 -5.46 -20.64
C ASN A 2 26.47 -5.62 -22.07
N LYS A 3 27.01 -4.88 -23.05
CA LYS A 3 26.51 -4.90 -24.44
C LYS A 3 26.66 -6.26 -25.13
N GLN A 4 27.68 -7.04 -24.80
CA GLN A 4 27.94 -8.35 -25.41
C GLN A 4 26.90 -9.37 -24.93
N GLU A 5 26.61 -9.40 -23.63
CA GLU A 5 25.53 -10.21 -23.05
C GLU A 5 24.19 -9.86 -23.71
N PHE A 6 23.87 -8.56 -23.81
CA PHE A 6 22.64 -8.12 -24.45
C PHE A 6 22.56 -8.51 -25.94
N ALA A 7 23.66 -8.44 -26.68
CA ALA A 7 23.69 -8.81 -28.09
C ALA A 7 23.31 -10.28 -28.31
N VAL A 8 23.75 -11.20 -27.43
CA VAL A 8 23.37 -12.62 -27.50
C VAL A 8 21.87 -12.80 -27.25
N ILE A 9 21.33 -12.11 -26.25
CA ILE A 9 19.89 -12.14 -25.94
C ILE A 9 19.06 -11.60 -27.11
N ALA A 10 19.50 -10.49 -27.71
CA ALA A 10 18.83 -9.86 -28.84
C ALA A 10 18.78 -10.80 -30.07
N VAL A 11 19.84 -11.57 -30.32
CA VAL A 11 19.82 -12.61 -31.37
C VAL A 11 18.72 -13.62 -31.09
N GLY A 12 18.58 -14.10 -29.85
CA GLY A 12 17.50 -15.01 -29.45
C GLY A 12 16.10 -14.44 -29.75
N ILE A 13 15.84 -13.18 -29.40
CA ILE A 13 14.56 -12.50 -29.67
C ILE A 13 14.30 -12.43 -31.18
N LYS A 14 15.28 -11.99 -31.98
CA LYS A 14 15.13 -11.87 -33.44
C LYS A 14 14.91 -13.23 -34.11
N SER A 15 15.59 -14.27 -33.63
CA SER A 15 15.42 -15.64 -34.13
C SER A 15 14.05 -16.23 -33.81
N ALA A 16 13.49 -15.93 -32.63
CA ALA A 16 12.16 -16.38 -32.25
C ALA A 16 11.05 -15.68 -33.05
N TYR A 17 11.28 -14.43 -33.46
CA TYR A 17 10.29 -13.60 -34.15
C TYR A 17 10.85 -13.02 -35.47
N PRO A 18 11.14 -13.86 -36.48
CA PRO A 18 11.88 -13.44 -37.68
C PRO A 18 11.13 -12.42 -38.56
N ALA A 19 9.79 -12.39 -38.49
CA ALA A 19 8.98 -11.40 -39.19
C ALA A 19 8.84 -10.06 -38.44
N SER A 20 9.34 -9.99 -37.20
CA SER A 20 9.27 -8.79 -36.38
C SER A 20 10.38 -7.80 -36.74
N LYS A 21 10.06 -6.51 -36.69
CA LYS A 21 11.03 -5.40 -36.79
C LYS A 21 11.65 -5.01 -35.45
N ILE A 22 11.43 -5.83 -34.41
CA ILE A 22 12.07 -5.65 -33.12
C ILE A 22 13.58 -5.76 -33.28
N LEU A 23 14.33 -4.81 -32.72
CA LEU A 23 15.79 -4.82 -32.74
C LEU A 23 16.38 -4.86 -34.17
N GLU A 24 15.72 -4.23 -35.14
CA GLU A 24 16.10 -4.22 -36.56
C GLU A 24 17.42 -3.47 -36.79
N ASP A 25 17.56 -2.28 -36.18
CA ASP A 25 18.69 -1.36 -36.38
C ASP A 25 19.50 -1.08 -35.10
N GLU A 26 20.65 -0.42 -35.26
CA GLU A 26 21.55 -0.08 -34.15
C GLU A 26 20.91 0.87 -33.11
N ALA A 27 20.04 1.79 -33.52
CA ALA A 27 19.36 2.70 -32.60
C ALA A 27 18.38 1.93 -31.71
N SER A 28 17.61 1.00 -32.30
CA SER A 28 16.69 0.12 -31.58
C SER A 28 17.42 -0.80 -30.60
N MET A 29 18.56 -1.38 -31.00
CA MET A 29 19.44 -2.17 -30.15
C MET A 29 19.98 -1.37 -28.96
N ASN A 30 20.50 -0.17 -29.21
CA ASN A 30 21.04 0.70 -28.16
C ASN A 30 19.94 1.18 -27.20
N PHE A 31 18.73 1.44 -27.69
CA PHE A 31 17.59 1.83 -26.87
C PHE A 31 17.17 0.70 -25.92
N TRP A 32 16.97 -0.51 -26.46
CA TRP A 32 16.64 -1.67 -25.63
C TRP A 32 17.72 -1.99 -24.61
N TYR A 33 19.00 -1.94 -25.01
CA TYR A 33 20.11 -2.10 -24.09
C TYR A 33 20.02 -1.09 -22.94
N ARG A 34 19.85 0.21 -23.24
CA ARG A 34 19.71 1.25 -22.21
C ARG A 34 18.57 0.96 -21.22
N MET A 35 17.46 0.39 -21.70
CA MET A 35 16.28 0.10 -20.88
C MET A 35 16.39 -1.16 -20.02
N LEU A 36 17.37 -2.03 -20.29
CA LEU A 36 17.57 -3.29 -19.58
C LEU A 36 18.97 -3.41 -18.95
N ALA A 37 19.87 -2.45 -19.19
CA ALA A 37 21.27 -2.50 -18.78
C ALA A 37 21.47 -2.57 -17.25
N ASP A 38 20.51 -2.07 -16.48
CA ASP A 38 20.47 -2.16 -15.01
C ASP A 38 20.27 -3.61 -14.50
N LEU A 39 19.72 -4.50 -15.34
CA LEU A 39 19.38 -5.87 -14.95
C LEU A 39 20.56 -6.85 -15.15
N ASN A 40 20.54 -7.95 -14.41
CA ASN A 40 21.50 -9.04 -14.56
C ASN A 40 21.25 -9.80 -15.89
N GLY A 41 22.30 -10.05 -16.67
CA GLY A 41 22.18 -10.68 -18.00
C GLY A 41 21.50 -12.05 -17.97
N LYS A 42 21.81 -12.89 -16.97
CA LYS A 42 21.19 -14.23 -16.82
C LYS A 42 19.70 -14.15 -16.49
N VAL A 43 19.30 -13.14 -15.72
CA VAL A 43 17.89 -12.91 -15.39
C VAL A 43 17.12 -12.50 -16.65
N VAL A 44 17.68 -11.56 -17.43
CA VAL A 44 17.05 -11.12 -18.68
C VAL A 44 16.99 -12.26 -19.70
N GLU A 45 18.07 -13.02 -19.86
CA GLU A 45 18.10 -14.18 -20.74
C GLU A 45 17.00 -15.19 -20.39
N ASN A 46 16.87 -15.54 -19.10
CA ASN A 46 15.84 -16.47 -18.66
C ASN A 46 14.41 -15.92 -18.82
N ALA A 47 14.19 -14.63 -18.56
CA ALA A 47 12.91 -13.95 -18.80
C ALA A 47 12.54 -13.96 -20.30
N VAL A 48 13.50 -13.71 -21.18
CA VAL A 48 13.31 -13.77 -22.63
C VAL A 48 12.98 -15.20 -23.09
N MET A 49 13.66 -16.21 -22.54
CA MET A 49 13.38 -17.62 -22.85
C MET A 49 11.96 -18.02 -22.41
N GLU A 50 11.52 -17.59 -21.23
CA GLU A 50 10.14 -17.80 -20.78
C GLU A 50 9.13 -17.16 -21.74
N HIS A 51 9.34 -15.88 -22.10
CA HIS A 51 8.44 -15.18 -23.01
C HIS A 51 8.35 -15.86 -24.38
N ILE A 52 9.49 -16.23 -24.97
CA ILE A 52 9.54 -16.92 -26.27
C ILE A 52 8.82 -18.28 -26.21
N SER A 53 8.88 -18.95 -25.07
CA SER A 53 8.25 -20.26 -24.90
C SER A 53 6.72 -20.19 -24.70
N THR A 54 6.20 -19.02 -24.32
CA THR A 54 4.80 -18.85 -23.88
C THR A 54 4.00 -17.86 -24.71
N SER A 55 4.66 -17.03 -25.52
CA SER A 55 4.03 -15.99 -26.33
C SER A 55 4.43 -16.10 -27.79
N VAL A 56 3.42 -16.13 -28.66
CA VAL A 56 3.59 -16.09 -30.12
C VAL A 56 3.89 -14.68 -30.65
N TYR A 57 3.70 -13.66 -29.81
CA TYR A 57 3.94 -12.25 -30.17
C TYR A 57 5.32 -11.80 -29.69
N PRO A 58 6.01 -10.89 -30.41
CA PRO A 58 7.28 -10.34 -29.96
C PRO A 58 7.12 -9.58 -28.63
N PRO A 59 8.07 -9.71 -27.69
CA PRO A 59 8.00 -9.01 -26.41
C PRO A 59 8.15 -7.51 -26.55
N ASN A 60 7.59 -6.76 -25.61
CA ASN A 60 7.95 -5.39 -25.33
C ASN A 60 8.88 -5.29 -24.09
N ILE A 61 9.48 -4.12 -23.88
CA ILE A 61 10.44 -3.89 -22.78
C ILE A 61 9.78 -4.13 -21.41
N ALA A 62 8.52 -3.71 -21.23
CA ALA A 62 7.82 -3.84 -19.95
C ALA A 62 7.54 -5.31 -19.60
N GLU A 63 7.19 -6.15 -20.58
CA GLU A 63 6.99 -7.59 -20.39
C GLU A 63 8.28 -8.26 -19.89
N ILE A 64 9.42 -7.97 -20.54
CA ILE A 64 10.71 -8.52 -20.11
C ILE A 64 11.06 -8.03 -18.71
N ARG A 65 10.84 -6.74 -18.40
CA ARG A 65 11.11 -6.20 -17.06
C ARG A 65 10.20 -6.82 -16.00
N ASN A 66 8.94 -7.05 -16.30
CA ASN A 66 8.01 -7.73 -15.38
C ASN A 66 8.52 -9.13 -15.02
N LEU A 67 8.83 -9.95 -16.03
CA LEU A 67 9.40 -11.29 -15.84
C LEU A 67 10.73 -11.26 -15.08
N CYS A 68 11.56 -10.24 -15.31
CA CYS A 68 12.79 -10.06 -14.53
C CYS A 68 12.50 -9.73 -13.06
N MET A 69 11.47 -8.93 -12.76
CA MET A 69 11.12 -8.58 -11.39
C MET A 69 10.56 -9.76 -10.61
N GLU A 70 9.81 -10.66 -11.25
CA GLU A 70 9.35 -11.91 -10.63
C GLU A 70 10.51 -12.79 -10.10
N ARG A 71 11.70 -12.68 -10.70
CA ARG A 71 12.91 -13.41 -10.29
C ARG A 71 13.73 -12.68 -9.24
N CYS A 72 13.63 -11.36 -9.22
CA CYS A 72 14.52 -10.48 -8.43
C CYS A 72 13.86 -9.93 -7.17
N LYS A 73 12.53 -9.98 -7.06
CA LYS A 73 11.75 -9.38 -5.98
C LYS A 73 10.82 -10.42 -5.36
N PRO A 74 10.51 -10.31 -4.05
CA PRO A 74 9.44 -11.09 -3.46
C PRO A 74 8.12 -10.85 -4.22
N PRO A 75 7.29 -11.88 -4.40
CA PRO A 75 6.01 -11.72 -5.08
C PRO A 75 5.11 -10.77 -4.28
N VAL A 76 4.46 -9.85 -4.99
CA VAL A 76 3.38 -9.05 -4.41
C VAL A 76 2.15 -9.96 -4.33
N LEU A 77 1.63 -10.17 -3.13
CA LEU A 77 0.47 -11.04 -2.93
C LEU A 77 -0.72 -10.55 -3.74
N SER A 78 -1.52 -11.49 -4.26
CA SER A 78 -2.83 -11.16 -4.77
C SER A 78 -3.72 -10.61 -3.66
N PHE A 79 -4.76 -9.88 -4.04
CA PHE A 79 -5.73 -9.34 -3.07
C PHE A 79 -6.33 -10.45 -2.18
N ASP A 80 -6.68 -11.61 -2.74
CA ASP A 80 -7.30 -12.70 -1.96
C ASP A 80 -6.31 -13.34 -0.98
N GLU A 81 -5.03 -13.48 -1.36
CA GLU A 81 -3.98 -13.97 -0.46
C GLU A 81 -3.72 -13.00 0.68
N ALA A 82 -3.55 -11.71 0.37
CA ALA A 82 -3.33 -10.66 1.35
C ALA A 82 -4.52 -10.56 2.32
N TRP A 83 -5.75 -10.53 1.80
CA TRP A 83 -6.95 -10.51 2.63
C TRP A 83 -7.07 -11.76 3.50
N GLY A 84 -6.71 -12.94 2.99
CA GLY A 84 -6.66 -14.18 3.76
C GLY A 84 -5.69 -14.10 4.95
N VAL A 85 -4.53 -13.46 4.78
CA VAL A 85 -3.60 -13.18 5.89
C VAL A 85 -4.24 -12.25 6.92
N VAL A 86 -4.91 -11.17 6.47
CA VAL A 86 -5.61 -10.23 7.36
C VAL A 86 -6.70 -10.92 8.17
N GLN A 87 -7.52 -11.76 7.54
CA GLN A 87 -8.58 -12.50 8.22
C GLN A 87 -8.04 -13.44 9.29
N ARG A 88 -6.96 -14.18 8.98
CA ARG A 88 -6.30 -15.05 9.97
C ARG A 88 -5.77 -14.24 11.14
N ALA A 89 -5.09 -13.13 10.88
CA ALA A 89 -4.57 -12.26 11.92
C ALA A 89 -5.70 -11.69 12.82
N MET A 90 -6.85 -11.31 12.24
CA MET A 90 -7.99 -10.83 13.03
C MET A 90 -8.57 -11.94 13.92
N SER A 91 -8.66 -13.16 13.39
CA SER A 91 -9.16 -14.32 14.14
C SER A 91 -8.23 -14.74 15.28
N GLU A 92 -6.92 -14.59 15.12
CA GLU A 92 -5.92 -15.09 16.07
C GLU A 92 -5.58 -14.07 17.16
N TYR A 93 -5.47 -12.79 16.79
CA TYR A 93 -4.97 -11.73 17.68
C TYR A 93 -6.06 -10.74 18.12
N GLY A 94 -7.15 -10.64 17.36
CA GLY A 94 -8.19 -9.65 17.59
C GLY A 94 -7.65 -8.22 17.65
N TRP A 95 -8.42 -7.31 18.25
CA TRP A 95 -8.05 -5.89 18.28
C TRP A 95 -6.99 -5.54 19.35
N TYR A 96 -6.77 -6.41 20.34
CA TYR A 96 -5.89 -6.16 21.49
C TYR A 96 -4.39 -6.34 21.18
N HIS A 97 -4.07 -7.13 20.15
CA HIS A 97 -2.70 -7.55 19.81
C HIS A 97 -2.29 -7.14 18.37
N PRO A 98 -2.35 -5.84 18.02
CA PRO A 98 -2.08 -5.40 16.64
C PRO A 98 -0.63 -5.64 16.20
N GLN A 99 0.34 -5.59 17.12
CA GLN A 99 1.75 -5.77 16.78
C GLN A 99 2.03 -7.20 16.31
N GLU A 100 1.50 -8.18 17.01
CA GLU A 100 1.61 -9.59 16.64
C GLU A 100 0.86 -9.88 15.34
N ALA A 101 -0.33 -9.28 15.16
CA ALA A 101 -1.08 -9.37 13.91
C ALA A 101 -0.29 -8.84 12.70
N PHE A 102 0.34 -7.67 12.84
CA PHE A 102 1.12 -7.06 11.76
C PHE A 102 2.39 -7.85 11.40
N ALA A 103 2.97 -8.58 12.35
CA ALA A 103 4.12 -9.44 12.09
C ALA A 103 3.81 -10.61 11.15
N LEU A 104 2.54 -10.97 10.94
CA LEU A 104 2.13 -12.00 9.97
C LEU A 104 1.97 -11.47 8.53
N MET A 105 1.98 -10.16 8.35
CA MET A 105 1.65 -9.49 7.10
C MET A 105 2.90 -8.92 6.44
N ASP A 106 2.90 -8.79 5.11
CA ASP A 106 3.93 -8.03 4.40
C ASP A 106 3.71 -6.51 4.57
N ASP A 107 4.74 -5.72 4.29
CA ASP A 107 4.72 -4.26 4.51
C ASP A 107 3.56 -3.58 3.76
N LEU A 108 3.23 -4.08 2.56
CA LEU A 108 2.15 -3.54 1.74
C LEU A 108 0.79 -3.80 2.40
N THR A 109 0.52 -5.03 2.85
CA THR A 109 -0.69 -5.38 3.59
C THR A 109 -0.80 -4.57 4.89
N VAL A 110 0.28 -4.50 5.68
CA VAL A 110 0.31 -3.69 6.92
C VAL A 110 -0.03 -2.23 6.62
N SER A 111 0.52 -1.67 5.55
CA SER A 111 0.26 -0.28 5.15
C SER A 111 -1.22 -0.04 4.81
N VAL A 112 -1.90 -1.00 4.17
CA VAL A 112 -3.35 -0.90 3.88
C VAL A 112 -4.18 -1.07 5.16
N VAL A 113 -3.88 -2.09 5.96
CA VAL A 113 -4.61 -2.39 7.20
C VAL A 113 -4.52 -1.23 8.19
N LYS A 114 -3.34 -0.62 8.34
CA LYS A 114 -3.16 0.57 9.19
C LYS A 114 -3.99 1.76 8.71
N ASN A 115 -4.06 1.97 7.39
CA ASN A 115 -4.85 3.06 6.80
C ASN A 115 -6.37 2.85 6.99
N LEU A 116 -6.84 1.61 6.92
CA LEU A 116 -8.25 1.27 7.19
C LEU A 116 -8.60 1.29 8.68
N GLY A 117 -7.60 1.02 9.53
CA GLY A 117 -7.71 0.98 10.99
C GLY A 117 -7.98 -0.42 11.51
N TRP A 118 -6.98 -1.03 12.16
CA TRP A 118 -7.06 -2.41 12.68
C TRP A 118 -8.24 -2.65 13.63
N SER A 119 -8.39 -1.79 14.66
CA SER A 119 -9.46 -1.93 15.64
C SER A 119 -10.84 -1.81 15.00
N ARG A 120 -10.99 -0.96 13.97
CA ARG A 120 -12.22 -0.80 13.21
C ARG A 120 -12.52 -2.07 12.42
N LEU A 121 -11.54 -2.62 11.71
CA LEU A 121 -11.69 -3.86 10.97
C LEU A 121 -12.10 -5.03 11.88
N CYS A 122 -11.46 -5.17 13.05
CA CYS A 122 -11.77 -6.25 14.00
C CYS A 122 -13.16 -6.15 14.62
N GLN A 123 -13.70 -4.94 14.75
CA GLN A 123 -15.01 -4.68 15.39
C GLN A 123 -16.12 -4.43 14.37
N SER A 124 -15.83 -4.55 13.08
CA SER A 124 -16.79 -4.25 12.03
C SER A 124 -17.86 -5.33 11.93
N GLU A 125 -19.10 -4.90 11.81
CA GLU A 125 -20.26 -5.77 11.56
C GLU A 125 -20.54 -5.96 10.06
N ASN A 126 -19.73 -5.35 9.18
CA ASN A 126 -19.91 -5.41 7.73
C ASN A 126 -18.64 -5.91 7.00
N PRO A 127 -18.29 -7.21 7.16
CA PRO A 127 -17.08 -7.78 6.58
C PRO A 127 -17.04 -7.71 5.04
N THR A 128 -18.21 -7.67 4.38
CA THR A 128 -18.30 -7.52 2.93
C THR A 128 -17.79 -6.15 2.48
N ALA A 129 -18.17 -5.08 3.19
CA ALA A 129 -17.68 -3.73 2.91
C ALA A 129 -16.18 -3.61 3.23
N ASP A 130 -15.71 -4.21 4.33
CA ASP A 130 -14.29 -4.17 4.69
C ASP A 130 -13.42 -4.86 3.64
N ARG A 131 -13.85 -6.03 3.15
CA ARG A 131 -13.17 -6.74 2.06
C ARG A 131 -13.12 -5.90 0.78
N ALA A 132 -14.21 -5.20 0.44
CA ALA A 132 -14.26 -4.33 -0.73
C ALA A 132 -13.33 -3.12 -0.60
N ASN A 133 -13.37 -2.43 0.55
CA ASN A 133 -12.48 -1.29 0.84
C ASN A 133 -11.01 -1.72 0.86
N PHE A 134 -10.71 -2.87 1.45
CA PHE A 134 -9.37 -3.46 1.43
C PHE A 134 -8.93 -3.77 0.00
N ARG A 135 -9.79 -4.40 -0.82
CA ARG A 135 -9.48 -4.68 -2.23
C ARG A 135 -9.05 -3.43 -2.97
N GLU A 136 -9.88 -2.38 -2.92
CA GLU A 136 -9.63 -1.15 -3.65
C GLU A 136 -8.29 -0.51 -3.24
N ALA A 137 -8.06 -0.38 -1.93
CA ALA A 137 -6.83 0.21 -1.41
C ALA A 137 -5.58 -0.66 -1.67
N TYR A 138 -5.72 -1.98 -1.57
CA TYR A 138 -4.64 -2.93 -1.75
C TYR A 138 -4.23 -3.05 -3.22
N GLU A 139 -5.19 -3.24 -4.14
CA GLU A 139 -4.89 -3.37 -5.57
C GLU A 139 -4.23 -2.10 -6.12
N ALA A 140 -4.65 -0.92 -5.65
CA ALA A 140 -3.99 0.34 -6.02
C ALA A 140 -2.51 0.37 -5.59
N LYS A 141 -2.20 0.01 -4.34
CA LYS A 141 -0.83 -0.04 -3.83
C LYS A 141 -0.01 -1.17 -4.46
N ALA A 142 -0.60 -2.34 -4.66
CA ALA A 142 0.05 -3.47 -5.32
C ALA A 142 0.46 -3.11 -6.75
N LYS A 143 -0.43 -2.47 -7.50
CA LYS A 143 -0.12 -1.96 -8.85
C LYS A 143 1.00 -0.92 -8.83
N GLU A 144 0.99 0.00 -7.87
CA GLU A 144 2.07 0.97 -7.70
C GLU A 144 3.41 0.30 -7.38
N ALA A 145 3.42 -0.68 -6.47
CA ALA A 145 4.62 -1.43 -6.10
C ALA A 145 5.21 -2.20 -7.29
N VAL A 146 4.38 -2.90 -8.06
CA VAL A 146 4.79 -3.60 -9.29
C VAL A 146 5.36 -2.61 -10.30
N ASN A 147 4.66 -1.50 -10.56
CA ASN A 147 5.12 -0.47 -11.48
C ASN A 147 6.46 0.12 -11.04
N SER A 148 6.61 0.41 -9.75
CA SER A 148 7.83 0.97 -9.18
C SER A 148 9.01 0.00 -9.34
N ASN A 149 8.80 -1.30 -9.10
CA ASN A 149 9.82 -2.32 -9.29
C ASN A 149 10.27 -2.43 -10.75
N MET A 150 9.36 -2.21 -11.70
CA MET A 150 9.69 -2.26 -13.13
C MET A 150 10.43 -1.01 -13.64
N LEU A 151 10.59 0.06 -12.89
CA LEU A 151 11.28 1.25 -13.39
C LEU A 151 12.81 1.11 -13.25
N PRO A 152 13.60 1.38 -14.31
CA PRO A 152 15.04 1.54 -14.17
C PRO A 152 15.38 2.72 -13.26
N ASP A 153 16.49 2.63 -12.53
CA ASP A 153 16.94 3.67 -11.59
C ASP A 153 17.04 5.05 -12.24
N PHE A 154 17.55 5.14 -13.47
CA PHE A 154 17.68 6.42 -14.17
C PHE A 154 16.33 7.09 -14.42
N ILE A 155 15.27 6.31 -14.69
CA ILE A 155 13.91 6.83 -14.91
C ILE A 155 13.30 7.26 -13.58
N SER A 156 13.41 6.42 -12.55
CA SER A 156 12.89 6.71 -11.21
C SER A 156 13.50 8.00 -10.64
N ASN A 157 14.82 8.16 -10.78
CA ASN A 157 15.54 9.34 -10.30
C ASN A 157 15.17 10.60 -11.09
N GLU A 158 15.13 10.51 -12.43
CA GLU A 158 14.75 11.64 -13.28
C GLU A 158 13.30 12.07 -13.04
N LYS A 159 12.37 11.11 -12.87
CA LYS A 159 10.98 11.39 -12.50
C LYS A 159 10.89 12.20 -11.20
N LEU A 160 11.66 11.82 -10.17
CA LEU A 160 11.66 12.54 -8.89
C LEU A 160 12.17 13.98 -9.04
N MET A 161 13.26 14.18 -9.78
CA MET A 161 13.83 15.50 -10.05
C MET A 161 12.83 16.41 -10.78
N LEU A 162 12.16 15.87 -11.82
CA LEU A 162 11.14 16.58 -12.56
C LEU A 162 9.93 16.93 -11.68
N GLN A 163 9.49 16.01 -10.82
CA GLN A 163 8.41 16.30 -9.88
C GLN A 163 8.76 17.44 -8.93
N GLN A 164 9.97 17.48 -8.39
CA GLN A 164 10.41 18.58 -7.52
C GLN A 164 10.49 19.93 -8.25
N GLN A 165 10.79 19.92 -9.54
CA GLN A 165 10.90 21.11 -10.36
C GLN A 165 9.53 21.67 -10.78
N TYR A 166 8.57 20.80 -11.10
CA TYR A 166 7.32 21.20 -11.77
C TYR A 166 6.06 21.08 -10.89
N VAL A 167 6.09 20.35 -9.78
CA VAL A 167 4.92 20.20 -8.90
C VAL A 167 4.89 21.35 -7.89
N PRO A 168 3.81 22.15 -7.84
CA PRO A 168 3.69 23.21 -6.84
C PRO A 168 3.66 22.59 -5.43
N ARG A 169 4.38 23.22 -4.50
CA ARG A 169 4.40 22.77 -3.11
C ARG A 169 3.01 22.95 -2.50
N ILE A 170 2.52 21.94 -1.79
CA ILE A 170 1.33 22.07 -0.95
C ILE A 170 1.75 22.96 0.22
N GLU A 171 1.30 24.22 0.21
CA GLU A 171 1.52 25.13 1.32
C GLU A 171 0.68 24.68 2.52
N ALA A 172 1.31 24.57 3.69
CA ALA A 172 0.59 24.35 4.92
C ALA A 172 -0.32 25.55 5.16
N ARG A 173 -1.63 25.34 5.04
CA ARG A 173 -2.60 26.35 5.46
C ARG A 173 -2.59 26.36 6.99
N GLU A 174 -2.38 27.53 7.59
CA GLU A 174 -2.69 27.72 8.99
C GLU A 174 -4.17 27.39 9.17
N ALA A 175 -4.46 26.40 10.03
CA ALA A 175 -5.83 26.14 10.41
C ALA A 175 -6.38 27.43 11.01
N PRO A 176 -7.54 27.95 10.56
CA PRO A 176 -8.11 29.14 11.15
C PRO A 176 -8.22 28.91 12.66
N ALA A 177 -7.72 29.86 13.45
CA ALA A 177 -7.90 29.83 14.88
C ALA A 177 -9.41 29.68 15.12
N ILE A 178 -9.81 28.55 15.71
CA ILE A 178 -11.18 28.39 16.18
C ILE A 178 -11.31 29.43 17.28
N GLU A 179 -11.98 30.55 16.98
CA GLU A 179 -12.42 31.49 18.01
C GLU A 179 -13.28 30.68 18.97
N GLN A 180 -12.71 30.29 20.10
CA GLN A 180 -13.48 29.83 21.23
C GLN A 180 -14.30 31.06 21.65
N THR A 181 -15.53 31.17 21.17
CA THR A 181 -16.50 32.17 21.63
C THR A 181 -16.81 31.90 23.08
N ALA A 182 -15.92 32.37 23.97
CA ALA A 182 -15.85 32.10 25.40
C ALA A 182 -15.82 30.59 25.75
N ASP A 183 -14.91 30.19 26.63
CA ASP A 183 -15.20 29.01 27.46
C ASP A 183 -16.61 29.20 28.02
N PRO A 184 -17.52 28.21 27.91
CA PRO A 184 -18.81 28.30 28.56
C PRO A 184 -18.53 28.46 30.06
N LYS A 185 -18.58 29.70 30.55
CA LYS A 185 -18.42 30.00 31.97
C LYS A 185 -19.41 29.10 32.69
N PRO A 186 -18.96 28.20 33.58
CA PRO A 186 -19.88 27.41 34.38
C PRO A 186 -20.84 28.40 35.03
N ALA A 187 -22.13 28.31 34.72
CA ALA A 187 -23.12 29.22 35.28
C ALA A 187 -22.98 29.19 36.80
N GLU A 188 -22.70 30.34 37.42
CA GLU A 188 -22.61 30.43 38.87
C GLU A 188 -23.98 30.09 39.46
N LEU A 189 -24.09 28.87 39.99
CA LEU A 189 -25.31 28.39 40.61
C LEU A 189 -25.66 29.32 41.78
N THR A 190 -26.91 29.77 41.85
CA THR A 190 -27.43 30.49 43.02
C THR A 190 -27.37 29.59 44.26
N PRO A 191 -27.39 30.13 45.49
CA PRO A 191 -27.34 29.33 46.71
C PRO A 191 -28.43 28.23 46.74
N GLN A 192 -29.63 28.55 46.27
CA GLN A 192 -30.74 27.59 46.17
C GLN A 192 -30.45 26.46 45.16
N GLN A 193 -29.89 26.78 44.00
CA GLN A 193 -29.54 25.78 42.97
C GLN A 193 -28.37 24.87 43.41
N ARG A 194 -27.42 25.40 44.20
CA ARG A 194 -26.35 24.58 44.81
C ARG A 194 -26.89 23.59 45.81
N GLU A 195 -27.83 24.03 46.64
CA GLU A 195 -28.46 23.21 47.67
C GLU A 195 -29.37 22.13 47.05
N GLU A 196 -30.05 22.45 45.95
CA GLU A 196 -30.86 21.49 45.20
C GLU A 196 -29.98 20.45 44.49
N ARG A 197 -28.87 20.87 43.85
CA ARG A 197 -27.88 19.93 43.30
C ARG A 197 -27.24 19.06 44.38
N ALA A 198 -26.93 19.62 45.55
CA ALA A 198 -26.40 18.84 46.68
C ALA A 198 -27.40 17.77 47.14
N ARG A 199 -28.69 18.12 47.23
CA ARG A 199 -29.76 17.16 47.53
C ARG A 199 -29.90 16.08 46.46
N GLN A 200 -29.85 16.44 45.17
CA GLN A 200 -29.91 15.48 44.07
C GLN A 200 -28.70 14.54 44.08
N PHE A 201 -27.50 15.07 44.33
CA PHE A 201 -26.27 14.28 44.40
C PHE A 201 -26.28 13.34 45.61
N GLU A 202 -26.79 13.79 46.76
CA GLU A 202 -26.94 12.96 47.95
C GLU A 202 -28.02 11.87 47.77
N ALA A 203 -29.12 12.19 47.07
CA ALA A 203 -30.15 11.21 46.72
C ALA A 203 -29.61 10.13 45.76
N VAL A 204 -28.84 10.52 44.74
CA VAL A 204 -28.15 9.60 43.82
C VAL A 204 -27.11 8.77 44.58
N ARG A 205 -26.33 9.39 45.47
CA ARG A 205 -25.36 8.70 46.33
C ARG A 205 -26.05 7.70 47.26
N ARG A 206 -27.19 8.03 47.88
CA ARG A 206 -27.98 7.07 48.68
C ARG A 206 -28.54 5.94 47.83
N ARG A 207 -28.95 6.21 46.59
CA ARG A 207 -29.40 5.17 45.65
C ARG A 207 -28.29 4.19 45.28
N LEU A 208 -27.08 4.71 45.06
CA LEU A 208 -25.89 3.93 44.72
C LEU A 208 -25.34 3.16 45.94
N MET A 209 -25.35 3.77 47.13
CA MET A 209 -24.89 3.16 48.38
C MET A 209 -25.93 2.25 49.03
N GLY A 210 -27.22 2.46 48.76
CA GLY A 210 -28.34 1.64 49.24
C GLY A 210 -28.66 0.43 48.35
N GLY A 211 -27.88 0.22 47.28
CA GLY A 211 -27.96 -0.98 46.43
C GLY A 211 -27.22 -2.21 46.99
N GLY A 212 -26.68 -2.13 48.21
CA GLY A 212 -26.11 -3.27 48.93
C GLY A 212 -26.94 -3.57 50.17
N THR A 213 -27.30 -4.84 50.32
CA THR A 213 -28.05 -5.52 51.41
C THR A 213 -29.57 -5.35 51.42
N ASN A 214 -30.30 -6.24 50.75
CA ASN A 214 -30.93 -7.40 51.42
C ASN A 214 -31.50 -8.39 50.38
N GLU A 215 -31.15 -9.66 50.61
CA GLU A 215 -31.79 -10.94 50.20
C GLU A 215 -32.25 -11.14 48.76
#